data_AF-A0A9P6VUW6-F1
#
_entry.id   AF-A0A9P6VUW6-F1
#
_cell.length_a   1.000
_cell.length_b   1.000
_cell.length_c   1.000
_cell.angle_alpha   90.00
_cell.angle_beta   90.00
_cell.angle_gamma   90.00
#
_symmetry.space_group_name_H-M   'P 1'
#
loop_
_entity.id
_entity.type
_entity.pdbx_description
1 polymer ?
#
loop_
_entity_poly.entity_id
_entity_poly.type
_entity_poly.pdbx_seq_one_letter_code
_entity_poly.pdbx_strand_id
1 'polypeptide(L)'
;MEQKIASRADIFDEKNNSSDSEPVETIVPEFEFVEVNNVTQEESNDTTENGAVSEKPEEEVFEFFPLFATEELTKVNLDEPEEEEIEIIRERPKNYYFASYTDTQKKQFKDACITYDQIMQLGKSPYKRYKEPILDLWKHNSTINKELNKEKILNRRKPGKKQRLARREAKLHIQQREDQRKDLKKKFRKRGGKKNKKKEKLNPLLHAGAADQPITA
;
A
#
# COMPACT_ATOMS: atom_id res chain seq x y z
N MET A 1 -27.82 -18.37 -35.31
CA MET A 1 -27.94 -18.02 -33.88
C MET A 1 -27.37 -16.63 -33.73
N GLU A 2 -28.24 -15.64 -33.54
CA GLU A 2 -27.85 -14.24 -33.36
C GLU A 2 -27.22 -14.05 -31.98
N GLN A 3 -26.04 -13.44 -31.94
CA GLN A 3 -25.36 -13.12 -30.69
C GLN A 3 -25.94 -11.82 -30.14
N LYS A 4 -26.66 -11.90 -29.02
CA LYS A 4 -27.10 -10.71 -28.28
C LYS A 4 -25.88 -10.09 -27.60
N ILE A 5 -25.53 -8.88 -28.01
CA ILE A 5 -24.51 -8.05 -27.35
C ILE A 5 -25.16 -7.46 -26.10
N ALA A 6 -24.78 -7.95 -24.92
CA ALA A 6 -25.21 -7.37 -23.66
C ALA A 6 -24.35 -6.15 -23.32
N SER A 7 -24.99 -5.04 -22.95
CA SER A 7 -24.29 -3.85 -22.49
C SER A 7 -23.88 -4.00 -21.03
N ARG A 8 -22.88 -3.24 -20.58
CA ARG A 8 -22.41 -3.33 -19.18
C ARG A 8 -23.52 -2.95 -18.18
N ALA A 9 -24.47 -2.10 -18.55
CA ALA A 9 -25.60 -1.75 -17.69
C ALA A 9 -26.49 -2.96 -17.37
N ASP A 10 -26.70 -3.86 -18.34
CA ASP A 10 -27.58 -5.04 -18.18
C ASP A 10 -27.06 -6.06 -17.17
N ILE A 11 -25.77 -6.02 -16.84
CA ILE A 11 -25.10 -6.95 -15.92
C ILE A 11 -25.13 -6.41 -14.47
N PHE A 12 -25.19 -5.09 -14.28
CA PHE A 12 -25.01 -4.46 -12.97
C PHE A 12 -26.29 -3.83 -12.39
N ASP A 13 -27.40 -3.83 -13.13
CA ASP A 13 -28.70 -3.31 -12.66
C ASP A 13 -29.57 -4.34 -11.91
N GLU A 14 -29.02 -5.50 -11.52
CA GLU A 14 -29.67 -6.35 -10.53
C GLU A 14 -29.60 -5.68 -9.16
N LYS A 15 -30.67 -4.91 -8.88
CA LYS A 15 -31.08 -4.39 -7.57
C LYS A 15 -30.46 -5.19 -6.43
N ASN A 16 -29.44 -4.58 -5.81
CA ASN A 16 -28.83 -4.97 -4.54
C ASN A 16 -29.92 -5.27 -3.50
N ASN A 17 -30.32 -6.53 -3.40
CA ASN A 17 -31.05 -7.05 -2.26
C ASN A 17 -30.03 -7.61 -1.27
N SER A 18 -29.83 -6.82 -0.20
CA SER A 18 -29.24 -7.15 1.09
C SER A 18 -27.79 -7.70 1.10
N SER A 19 -26.85 -6.79 1.34
CA SER A 19 -25.90 -7.01 2.43
C SER A 19 -25.62 -5.66 3.10
N ASP A 20 -26.10 -5.54 4.33
CA ASP A 20 -25.78 -4.46 5.26
C ASP A 20 -24.26 -4.55 5.58
N SER A 21 -23.46 -3.78 4.85
CA SER A 21 -22.05 -3.57 5.16
C SER A 21 -21.81 -2.07 5.27
N GLU A 22 -21.35 -1.65 6.45
CA GLU A 22 -21.07 -0.27 6.83
C GLU A 22 -20.27 0.49 5.74
N PRO A 23 -20.51 1.80 5.54
CA PRO A 23 -19.80 2.57 4.54
C PRO A 23 -18.33 2.71 4.93
N VAL A 24 -17.46 2.07 4.15
CA VAL A 24 -16.02 2.34 4.18
C VAL A 24 -15.79 3.67 3.48
N GLU A 25 -15.48 4.72 4.24
CA GLU A 25 -15.06 6.02 3.70
C GLU A 25 -13.74 5.84 2.94
N THR A 26 -13.83 5.77 1.61
CA THR A 26 -12.66 5.82 0.74
C THR A 26 -12.15 7.26 0.66
N ILE A 27 -11.01 7.52 1.30
CA ILE A 27 -10.30 8.80 1.18
C ILE A 27 -9.59 8.81 -0.18
N VAL A 28 -10.13 9.61 -1.11
CA VAL A 28 -9.48 9.89 -2.40
C VAL A 28 -8.55 11.08 -2.21
N PRO A 29 -7.23 10.95 -2.48
CA PRO A 29 -6.32 12.09 -2.42
C PRO A 29 -6.56 13.04 -3.58
N GLU A 30 -6.53 14.35 -3.31
CA GLU A 30 -6.55 15.40 -4.33
C GLU A 30 -5.14 15.52 -4.94
N PHE A 31 -5.05 15.39 -6.26
CA PHE A 31 -3.81 15.60 -7.02
C PHE A 31 -3.83 16.99 -7.67
N GLU A 32 -2.79 17.77 -7.44
CA GLU A 32 -2.53 19.04 -8.11
C GLU A 32 -1.49 18.80 -9.21
N PHE A 33 -1.88 19.00 -10.48
CA PHE A 33 -1.00 18.83 -11.63
C PHE A 33 -0.41 20.18 -12.02
N VAL A 34 0.91 20.29 -11.96
CA VAL A 34 1.65 21.46 -12.44
C VAL A 34 2.17 21.16 -13.84
N GLU A 35 1.65 21.86 -14.84
CA GLU A 35 2.16 21.80 -16.20
C GLU A 35 3.49 22.58 -16.28
N VAL A 36 4.57 21.85 -16.53
CA VAL A 36 5.90 22.44 -16.78
C VAL A 36 6.08 22.55 -18.28
N ASN A 37 6.01 23.77 -18.80
CA ASN A 37 6.34 24.06 -20.19
C ASN A 37 7.84 23.85 -20.40
N ASN A 38 8.21 22.78 -21.11
CA ASN A 38 9.58 22.59 -21.57
C ASN A 38 9.86 23.60 -22.69
N VAL A 39 10.50 24.71 -22.35
CA VAL A 39 11.09 25.62 -23.34
C VAL A 39 12.31 24.92 -23.92
N THR A 40 12.21 24.50 -25.18
CA THR A 40 13.33 24.04 -25.99
C THR A 40 14.37 25.16 -26.06
N GLN A 41 15.50 24.98 -25.39
CA GLN A 41 16.67 25.84 -25.59
C GLN A 41 17.34 25.40 -26.89
N GLU A 42 17.26 26.25 -27.91
CA GLU A 42 18.13 26.22 -29.08
C GLU A 42 19.52 26.73 -28.65
N GLU A 43 20.54 25.88 -28.71
CA GLU A 43 21.94 26.31 -28.60
C GLU A 43 22.50 26.55 -30.01
N SER A 44 22.61 27.83 -30.37
CA SER A 44 23.38 28.32 -31.50
C SER A 44 24.85 28.49 -31.10
N ASN A 45 25.76 27.74 -31.73
CA ASN A 45 27.19 28.03 -31.68
C ASN A 45 27.59 28.86 -32.91
N ASP A 46 27.81 30.16 -32.69
CA ASP A 46 28.49 31.06 -33.60
C ASP A 46 30.01 30.87 -33.48
N THR A 47 30.71 30.71 -34.61
CA THR A 47 32.12 31.15 -34.73
C THR A 47 32.45 31.43 -36.19
N THR A 48 32.38 32.70 -36.61
CA THR A 48 33.18 33.21 -37.73
C THR A 48 33.81 34.54 -37.35
N GLU A 49 35.14 34.55 -37.40
CA GLU A 49 36.01 35.68 -37.14
C GLU A 49 36.04 36.66 -38.32
N ASN A 50 36.00 37.95 -37.98
CA ASN A 50 36.70 39.11 -38.54
C ASN A 50 37.19 39.13 -39.99
N GLY A 51 36.92 40.28 -40.65
CA GLY A 51 37.99 41.00 -41.38
C GLY A 51 37.62 41.46 -42.78
N ALA A 52 37.11 42.69 -42.87
CA ALA A 52 37.04 43.47 -44.10
C ALA A 52 38.46 43.74 -44.67
N VAL A 53 38.58 43.83 -46.00
CA VAL A 53 39.14 44.98 -46.74
C VAL A 53 39.26 44.61 -48.23
N SER A 54 38.64 45.47 -49.05
CA SER A 54 38.83 45.58 -50.50
C SER A 54 40.16 46.25 -50.83
N GLU A 55 40.83 45.85 -51.91
CA GLU A 55 41.15 46.71 -53.06
C GLU A 55 42.07 45.97 -54.07
N LYS A 56 41.70 46.10 -55.35
CA LYS A 56 42.41 45.72 -56.59
C LYS A 56 43.68 46.60 -56.78
N PRO A 57 44.53 46.46 -57.83
CA PRO A 57 44.49 45.62 -59.04
C PRO A 57 45.81 44.83 -59.23
N GLU A 58 45.94 43.97 -60.23
CA GLU A 58 46.77 44.29 -61.41
C GLU A 58 46.58 43.22 -62.48
N GLU A 59 46.68 43.68 -63.71
CA GLU A 59 46.27 43.05 -64.96
C GLU A 59 47.22 41.91 -65.34
N GLU A 60 46.72 40.68 -65.26
CA GLU A 60 47.24 39.59 -66.08
C GLU A 60 46.14 39.18 -67.06
N VAL A 61 46.53 39.18 -68.34
CA VAL A 61 45.72 38.86 -69.52
C VAL A 61 45.14 37.46 -69.35
N PHE A 62 43.94 37.39 -68.78
CA PHE A 62 43.22 36.14 -68.59
C PHE A 62 42.67 35.69 -69.95
N GLU A 63 43.25 34.60 -70.42
CA GLU A 63 42.92 33.94 -71.67
C GLU A 63 41.40 33.73 -71.78
N PHE A 64 40.84 34.33 -72.83
CA PHE A 64 39.44 34.28 -73.20
C PHE A 64 39.05 32.83 -73.53
N PHE A 65 38.55 32.09 -72.54
CA PHE A 65 38.05 30.73 -72.72
C PHE A 65 36.77 30.75 -73.58
N PRO A 66 36.66 29.90 -74.62
CA PRO A 66 35.49 29.85 -75.51
C PRO A 66 34.21 29.35 -74.82
N LEU A 67 34.26 29.03 -73.52
CA LEU A 67 33.10 28.66 -72.70
C LEU A 67 32.22 29.86 -72.30
N PHE A 68 32.66 31.10 -72.58
CA PHE A 68 31.90 32.33 -72.31
C PHE A 68 31.46 33.07 -73.59
N ALA A 69 31.65 32.45 -74.76
CA ALA A 69 31.08 32.92 -76.02
C ALA A 69 29.61 32.48 -76.12
N THR A 70 28.70 33.34 -75.67
CA THR A 70 27.28 33.43 -76.09
C THR A 70 26.61 32.12 -76.50
N GLU A 71 26.31 31.27 -75.53
CA GLU A 71 25.26 30.26 -75.67
C GLU A 71 24.19 30.55 -74.60
N GLU A 72 22.92 30.54 -75.02
CA GLU A 72 21.75 30.95 -74.25
C GLU A 72 21.72 30.31 -72.85
N LEU A 73 21.58 31.13 -71.80
CA LEU A 73 21.30 30.65 -70.45
C LEU A 73 19.98 29.88 -70.45
N THR A 74 20.05 28.55 -70.44
CA THR A 74 18.90 27.69 -70.17
C THR A 74 18.61 27.74 -68.66
N LYS A 75 17.53 28.40 -68.27
CA LYS A 75 16.98 28.28 -66.91
C LYS A 75 16.40 26.89 -66.74
N VAL A 76 17.12 26.03 -66.02
CA VAL A 76 16.59 24.74 -65.55
C VAL A 76 15.83 25.00 -64.25
N ASN A 77 14.51 24.89 -64.29
CA ASN A 77 13.70 24.82 -63.07
C ASN A 77 13.79 23.38 -62.55
N LEU A 78 14.39 23.20 -61.37
CA LEU A 78 14.33 21.95 -60.61
C LEU A 78 12.99 21.93 -59.88
N ASP A 79 11.93 21.56 -60.59
CA ASP A 79 10.70 21.15 -59.91
C ASP A 79 10.97 19.74 -59.37
N GLU A 80 11.19 19.63 -58.06
CA GLU A 80 11.24 18.34 -57.37
C GLU A 80 9.92 17.61 -57.67
N PRO A 81 9.93 16.39 -58.23
CA PRO A 81 8.69 15.63 -58.31
C PRO A 81 8.21 15.46 -56.87
N GLU A 82 6.99 15.90 -56.58
CA GLU A 82 6.33 15.65 -55.29
C GLU A 82 6.30 14.12 -55.10
N GLU A 83 7.33 13.57 -54.44
CA GLU A 83 7.30 12.21 -53.95
C GLU A 83 6.18 12.21 -52.93
N GLU A 84 5.04 11.61 -53.28
CA GLU A 84 3.96 11.36 -52.33
C GLU A 84 4.60 10.78 -51.07
N GLU A 85 4.60 11.56 -49.98
CA GLU A 85 5.13 11.12 -48.69
C GLU A 85 4.29 9.91 -48.25
N ILE A 86 4.73 8.71 -48.62
CA ILE A 86 4.11 7.49 -48.14
C ILE A 86 4.42 7.47 -46.65
N GLU A 87 3.43 7.86 -45.83
CA GLU A 87 3.51 7.80 -44.38
C GLU A 87 3.74 6.34 -43.95
N ILE A 88 5.00 5.95 -43.75
CA ILE A 88 5.35 4.63 -43.23
C ILE A 88 5.06 4.64 -41.73
N ILE A 89 3.81 4.38 -41.36
CA ILE A 89 3.39 4.24 -39.97
C ILE A 89 4.08 3.00 -39.37
N ARG A 90 5.04 3.23 -38.46
CA ARG A 90 5.79 2.19 -37.74
C ARG A 90 4.98 1.60 -36.57
N GLU A 91 3.76 1.15 -36.84
CA GLU A 91 2.95 0.50 -35.81
C GLU A 91 3.38 -0.95 -35.59
N ARG A 92 3.46 -1.34 -34.31
CA ARG A 92 3.74 -2.73 -33.95
C ARG A 92 2.51 -3.59 -34.22
N PRO A 93 2.66 -4.78 -34.81
CA PRO A 93 1.54 -5.65 -35.11
C PRO A 93 0.84 -6.13 -33.83
N LYS A 94 -0.48 -6.34 -33.88
CA LYS A 94 -1.29 -6.72 -32.71
C LYS A 94 -0.83 -8.01 -32.02
N ASN A 95 -0.22 -8.93 -32.78
CA ASN A 95 0.35 -10.18 -32.26
C ASN A 95 1.55 -9.95 -31.31
N TYR A 96 2.17 -8.77 -31.35
CA TYR A 96 3.22 -8.37 -30.41
C TYR A 96 2.67 -8.21 -28.99
N TYR A 97 1.42 -7.77 -28.86
CA TYR A 97 0.76 -7.52 -27.57
C TYR A 97 -0.22 -8.62 -27.17
N PHE A 98 -0.88 -9.24 -28.14
CA PHE A 98 -1.97 -10.17 -27.89
C PHE A 98 -1.78 -11.49 -28.63
N ALA A 99 -1.90 -12.60 -27.91
CA ALA A 99 -1.97 -13.92 -28.54
C ALA A 99 -3.37 -14.12 -29.15
N SER A 100 -3.43 -14.32 -30.47
CA SER A 100 -4.63 -14.77 -31.15
C SER A 100 -4.55 -16.28 -31.35
N TYR A 101 -5.58 -16.99 -30.86
CA TYR A 101 -5.65 -18.45 -30.98
C TYR A 101 -6.72 -18.85 -31.98
N THR A 102 -6.37 -19.79 -32.86
CA THR A 102 -7.34 -20.41 -33.76
C THR A 102 -8.31 -21.30 -32.96
N ASP A 103 -9.48 -21.58 -33.53
CA ASP A 103 -10.46 -22.43 -32.85
C ASP A 103 -9.96 -23.87 -32.66
N THR A 104 -9.03 -24.33 -33.52
CA THR A 104 -8.33 -25.60 -33.33
C THR A 104 -7.43 -25.59 -32.09
N GLN A 105 -6.68 -24.50 -31.86
CA GLN A 105 -5.86 -24.35 -30.67
C GLN A 105 -6.70 -24.23 -29.39
N LYS A 106 -7.83 -23.52 -29.44
CA LYS A 106 -8.76 -23.45 -28.30
C LYS A 106 -9.32 -24.83 -27.93
N LYS A 107 -9.62 -25.67 -28.92
CA LYS A 107 -10.02 -27.08 -28.69
C LYS A 107 -8.89 -27.86 -28.03
N GLN A 108 -7.67 -27.76 -28.53
CA GLN A 108 -6.50 -28.41 -27.93
C GLN A 108 -6.29 -27.98 -26.47
N PHE A 109 -6.45 -26.70 -26.15
CA PHE A 109 -6.39 -26.23 -24.77
C PHE A 109 -7.48 -26.85 -23.92
N LYS A 110 -8.72 -26.91 -24.42
CA LYS A 110 -9.83 -27.54 -23.71
C LYS A 110 -9.58 -29.03 -23.44
N ASP A 111 -9.00 -29.73 -24.41
CA ASP A 111 -8.68 -31.16 -24.30
C ASP A 111 -7.50 -31.41 -23.34
N ALA A 112 -6.55 -30.48 -23.28
CA ALA A 112 -5.42 -30.51 -22.34
C ALA A 112 -5.79 -30.05 -20.92
N CYS A 113 -6.87 -29.29 -20.77
CA CYS A 113 -7.32 -28.78 -19.47
C CYS A 113 -7.79 -29.93 -18.57
N ILE A 114 -7.32 -29.89 -17.33
CA ILE A 114 -7.76 -30.81 -16.29
C ILE A 114 -9.13 -30.33 -15.77
N THR A 115 -10.11 -31.22 -15.82
CA THR A 115 -11.46 -30.95 -15.31
C THR A 115 -11.56 -31.18 -13.81
N TYR A 116 -12.53 -30.52 -13.17
CA TYR A 116 -12.83 -30.70 -11.75
C TYR A 116 -13.01 -32.17 -11.38
N ASP A 117 -13.78 -32.92 -12.17
CA ASP A 117 -14.07 -34.32 -11.90
C ASP A 117 -12.80 -35.19 -11.97
N GLN A 118 -11.89 -34.89 -12.90
CA GLN A 118 -10.59 -35.57 -12.99
C GLN A 118 -9.75 -35.32 -11.74
N ILE A 119 -9.72 -34.09 -11.22
CA ILE A 119 -9.02 -33.77 -9.96
C ILE A 119 -9.64 -34.53 -8.79
N MET A 120 -10.97 -34.53 -8.70
CA MET A 120 -11.67 -35.21 -7.61
C MET A 120 -11.52 -36.72 -7.67
N GLN A 121 -11.47 -37.32 -8.87
CA GLN A 121 -11.14 -38.74 -9.03
C GLN A 121 -9.70 -39.04 -8.63
N LEU A 122 -8.74 -38.20 -9.02
CA LEU A 122 -7.33 -38.35 -8.63
C LEU A 122 -7.17 -38.26 -7.10
N GLY A 123 -7.88 -37.32 -6.45
CA GLY A 123 -7.85 -37.11 -5.01
C GLY A 123 -8.49 -38.24 -4.18
N LYS A 124 -9.34 -39.07 -4.80
CA LYS A 124 -9.88 -40.29 -4.15
C LYS A 124 -8.87 -41.44 -4.11
N SER A 125 -7.83 -41.39 -4.94
CA SER A 125 -6.81 -42.44 -4.96
C SER A 125 -5.93 -42.32 -3.71
N PRO A 126 -5.81 -43.39 -2.88
CA PRO A 126 -4.94 -43.34 -1.71
C PRO A 126 -3.48 -43.19 -2.15
N TYR A 127 -2.73 -42.37 -1.42
CA TYR A 127 -1.31 -42.20 -1.68
C TYR A 127 -0.58 -43.53 -1.50
N LYS A 128 0.30 -43.92 -2.43
CA LYS A 128 0.99 -45.23 -2.38
C LYS A 128 1.69 -45.53 -1.05
N ARG A 129 2.13 -44.50 -0.33
CA ARG A 129 2.82 -44.62 0.97
C ARG A 129 1.86 -44.78 2.15
N TYR A 130 0.62 -44.31 2.06
CA TYR A 130 -0.34 -44.27 3.17
C TYR A 130 -1.69 -44.80 2.72
N LYS A 131 -2.16 -45.86 3.39
CA LYS A 131 -3.45 -46.51 3.08
C LYS A 131 -4.66 -45.66 3.48
N GLU A 132 -4.47 -44.74 4.41
CA GLU A 132 -5.50 -43.84 4.94
C GLU A 132 -5.23 -42.39 4.53
N PRO A 133 -6.29 -41.55 4.41
CA PRO A 133 -6.10 -40.13 4.21
C PRO A 133 -5.30 -39.55 5.39
N ILE A 134 -4.30 -38.72 5.07
CA ILE A 134 -3.38 -38.12 6.06
C ILE A 134 -4.14 -37.35 7.13
N LEU A 135 -5.29 -36.76 6.77
CA LEU A 135 -6.17 -36.06 7.69
C LEU A 135 -7.63 -36.27 7.28
N ASP A 136 -8.42 -36.83 8.19
CA ASP A 136 -9.88 -36.78 8.07
C ASP A 136 -10.38 -35.41 8.56
N LEU A 137 -10.70 -34.54 7.60
CA LEU A 137 -11.22 -33.20 7.87
C LEU A 137 -12.52 -33.23 8.69
N TRP A 138 -13.38 -34.23 8.49
CA TRP A 138 -14.65 -34.30 9.21
C TRP A 138 -14.42 -34.61 10.68
N LYS A 139 -13.56 -35.59 10.97
CA LYS A 139 -13.17 -35.93 12.35
C LYS A 139 -12.46 -34.75 13.03
N HIS A 140 -11.52 -34.11 12.33
CA HIS A 140 -10.78 -32.95 12.84
C HIS A 140 -11.70 -31.76 13.16
N ASN A 141 -12.59 -31.42 12.22
CA ASN A 141 -13.57 -30.35 12.43
C ASN A 141 -14.55 -30.70 13.55
N SER A 142 -14.97 -31.97 13.68
CA SER A 142 -15.81 -32.42 14.79
C SER A 142 -15.13 -32.22 16.15
N THR A 143 -13.83 -32.50 16.26
CA THR A 143 -13.07 -32.24 17.50
C THR A 143 -12.97 -30.75 17.82
N ILE A 144 -12.62 -29.91 16.84
CA ILE A 144 -12.55 -28.45 17.02
C ILE A 144 -13.91 -27.90 17.46
N ASN A 145 -14.99 -28.29 16.78
CA ASN A 145 -16.33 -27.81 17.08
C ASN A 145 -16.78 -28.22 18.49
N LYS A 146 -16.42 -29.42 18.95
CA LYS A 146 -16.70 -29.87 20.33
C LYS A 146 -15.96 -29.01 21.35
N GLU A 147 -14.71 -28.66 21.09
CA GLU A 147 -13.91 -27.80 21.99
C GLU A 147 -14.46 -26.39 22.05
N LEU A 148 -14.73 -25.76 20.89
CA LEU A 148 -15.37 -24.44 20.82
C LEU A 148 -16.71 -24.41 21.56
N ASN A 149 -17.52 -25.47 21.44
CA ASN A 149 -18.79 -25.56 22.17
C ASN A 149 -18.58 -25.71 23.68
N LYS A 150 -17.59 -26.49 24.13
CA LYS A 150 -17.23 -26.59 25.55
C LYS A 150 -16.81 -25.23 26.11
N GLU A 151 -15.98 -24.50 25.38
CA GLU A 151 -15.55 -23.15 25.79
C GLU A 151 -16.73 -22.17 25.87
N LYS A 152 -17.61 -22.15 24.86
CA LYS A 152 -18.83 -21.35 24.88
C LYS A 152 -19.70 -21.67 26.10
N ILE A 153 -19.85 -22.96 26.43
CA ILE A 153 -20.60 -23.39 27.62
C ILE A 153 -19.90 -22.93 28.89
N LEU A 154 -18.59 -23.13 29.02
CA LEU A 154 -17.82 -22.69 30.20
C LEU A 154 -17.88 -21.17 30.40
N ASN A 155 -17.78 -20.39 29.33
CA ASN A 155 -17.85 -18.93 29.35
C ASN A 155 -19.26 -18.43 29.74
N ARG A 156 -20.32 -19.12 29.32
CA ARG A 156 -21.70 -18.79 29.70
C ARG A 156 -22.03 -19.22 31.14
N ARG A 157 -21.37 -20.26 31.66
CA ARG A 157 -21.61 -20.77 33.01
C ARG A 157 -21.03 -19.82 34.05
N LYS A 158 -21.84 -19.54 35.08
CA LYS A 158 -21.34 -18.78 36.23
C LYS A 158 -20.30 -19.62 36.98
N PRO A 159 -19.16 -19.02 37.40
CA PRO A 159 -18.22 -19.65 38.31
C PRO A 159 -18.92 -20.19 39.56
N GLY A 160 -18.47 -21.34 40.06
CA GLY A 160 -19.05 -21.96 41.25
C GLY A 160 -18.96 -21.06 42.48
N LYS A 161 -19.78 -21.31 43.52
CA LYS A 161 -19.83 -20.49 44.75
C LYS A 161 -18.45 -20.27 45.38
N LYS A 162 -17.66 -21.34 45.55
CA LYS A 162 -16.29 -21.26 46.09
C LYS A 162 -15.37 -20.41 45.22
N GLN A 163 -15.42 -20.60 43.90
CA GLN A 163 -14.62 -19.82 42.95
C GLN A 163 -14.99 -18.33 42.97
N ARG A 164 -16.28 -18.00 43.13
CA ARG A 164 -16.75 -16.62 43.26
C ARG A 164 -16.23 -15.95 44.53
N LEU A 165 -16.27 -16.65 45.66
CA LEU A 165 -15.74 -16.13 46.94
C LEU A 165 -14.23 -15.91 46.85
N ALA A 166 -13.48 -16.88 46.32
CA ALA A 166 -12.04 -16.74 46.11
C ALA A 166 -11.68 -15.57 45.19
N ARG A 167 -12.43 -15.36 44.08
CA ARG A 167 -12.24 -14.19 43.20
C ARG A 167 -12.51 -12.87 43.91
N ARG A 168 -13.52 -12.83 44.79
CA ARG A 168 -13.85 -11.63 45.59
C ARG A 168 -12.74 -11.33 46.58
N GLU A 169 -12.28 -12.32 47.33
CA GLU A 169 -11.18 -12.20 48.30
C GLU A 169 -9.88 -11.77 47.60
N ALA A 170 -9.53 -12.39 46.48
CA ALA A 170 -8.36 -11.99 45.69
C ALA A 170 -8.43 -10.52 45.25
N LYS A 171 -9.60 -10.06 44.79
CA LYS A 171 -9.80 -8.65 44.41
C LYS A 171 -9.62 -7.70 45.59
N LEU A 172 -10.14 -8.07 46.77
CA LEU A 172 -9.95 -7.29 48.01
C LEU A 172 -8.46 -7.22 48.40
N HIS A 173 -7.73 -8.34 48.33
CA HIS A 173 -6.31 -8.36 48.67
C HIS A 173 -5.45 -7.53 47.69
N ILE A 174 -5.77 -7.56 46.39
CA ILE A 174 -5.09 -6.72 45.39
C ILE A 174 -5.32 -5.24 45.72
N GLN A 175 -6.57 -4.85 46.00
CA GLN A 175 -6.92 -3.48 46.35
C GLN A 175 -6.20 -3.01 47.62
N GLN A 176 -6.19 -3.85 48.66
CA GLN A 176 -5.44 -3.57 49.90
C GLN A 176 -3.95 -3.34 49.63
N ARG A 177 -3.34 -4.17 48.79
CA ARG A 177 -1.91 -4.04 48.41
C ARG A 177 -1.65 -2.75 47.64
N GLU A 178 -2.53 -2.37 46.73
CA GLU A 178 -2.43 -1.13 45.98
C GLU A 178 -2.57 0.11 46.87
N ASP A 179 -3.52 0.11 47.79
CA ASP A 179 -3.74 1.21 48.72
C ASP A 179 -2.56 1.37 49.69
N GLN A 180 -2.04 0.26 50.22
CA GLN A 180 -0.79 0.26 50.99
C GLN A 180 0.38 0.82 50.18
N ARG A 181 0.52 0.42 48.90
CA ARG A 181 1.57 0.95 48.02
C ARG A 181 1.40 2.45 47.77
N LYS A 182 0.17 2.94 47.60
CA LYS A 182 -0.12 4.38 47.46
C LYS A 182 0.21 5.14 48.74
N ASP A 183 -0.13 4.60 49.90
CA ASP A 183 0.13 5.24 51.18
C ASP A 183 1.62 5.26 51.52
N LEU A 184 2.34 4.17 51.25
CA LEU A 184 3.80 4.16 51.31
C LEU A 184 4.39 5.18 50.31
N LYS A 185 3.91 5.21 49.07
CA LYS A 185 4.35 6.22 48.08
C LYS A 185 4.05 7.65 48.53
N LYS A 186 2.95 7.93 49.24
CA LYS A 186 2.65 9.25 49.82
C LYS A 186 3.56 9.58 51.00
N LYS A 187 3.80 8.63 51.91
CA LYS A 187 4.71 8.77 53.08
C LYS A 187 6.16 9.00 52.64
N PHE A 188 6.60 8.27 51.61
CA PHE A 188 7.94 8.35 51.05
C PHE A 188 8.03 9.23 49.80
N ARG A 189 6.93 9.90 49.40
CA ARG A 189 7.01 10.98 48.42
C ARG A 189 7.86 12.01 49.11
N LYS A 190 9.10 12.17 48.64
CA LYS A 190 9.92 13.30 49.01
C LYS A 190 9.13 14.54 48.60
N ARG A 191 8.29 15.07 49.50
CA ARG A 191 7.91 16.48 49.46
C ARG A 191 9.27 17.17 49.37
N GLY A 192 9.51 17.91 48.29
CA GLY A 192 10.73 18.70 48.17
C GLY A 192 10.99 19.41 49.50
N GLY A 193 12.20 19.26 50.03
CA GLY A 193 12.66 20.02 51.18
C GLY A 193 12.41 19.39 52.56
N LYS A 194 13.26 18.42 52.93
CA LYS A 194 13.71 18.23 54.32
C LYS A 194 14.63 19.40 54.77
N LYS A 195 14.28 20.64 54.42
CA LYS A 195 15.03 21.86 54.72
C LYS A 195 14.24 22.88 55.56
N ASN A 196 12.89 22.87 55.58
CA ASN A 196 12.11 23.93 56.25
C ASN A 196 11.10 23.50 57.32
N LYS A 197 10.99 22.22 57.71
CA LYS A 197 10.29 21.91 58.96
C LYS A 197 11.26 22.12 60.11
N LYS A 198 11.22 23.32 60.71
CA LYS A 198 11.78 23.56 62.04
C LYS A 198 11.23 22.44 62.92
N LYS A 199 12.10 21.54 63.39
CA LYS A 199 11.73 20.69 64.51
C LYS A 199 11.46 21.66 65.65
N GLU A 200 10.23 21.69 66.15
CA GLU A 200 10.00 22.33 67.44
C GLU A 200 11.03 21.73 68.38
N LYS A 201 11.88 22.59 68.96
CA LYS A 201 12.85 22.14 69.95
C LYS A 201 12.03 21.49 71.05
N LEU A 202 12.14 20.17 71.18
CA LEU A 202 11.49 19.42 72.23
C LEU A 202 11.96 20.07 73.54
N ASN A 203 11.10 20.81 74.21
CA ASN A 203 11.43 21.43 75.49
C ASN A 203 11.06 20.40 76.56
N PRO A 204 12.04 19.67 77.15
CA PRO A 204 11.75 18.53 78.01
C PRO A 204 11.06 18.92 79.33
N LEU A 205 10.95 20.21 79.63
CA LEU A 205 10.35 20.75 80.85
C LEU A 205 8.89 21.19 80.69
N LEU A 206 8.30 21.10 79.48
CA LEU A 206 6.94 21.59 79.21
C LEU A 206 5.85 20.88 80.06
N HIS A 207 6.12 19.67 80.53
CA HIS A 207 5.21 18.88 81.36
C HIS A 207 5.74 18.62 82.77
N ALA A 208 6.89 19.16 83.15
CA ALA A 208 7.54 18.86 84.44
C ALA A 208 6.83 19.48 85.66
N GLY A 209 5.81 20.32 85.45
CA GLY A 209 5.02 20.95 86.51
C GLY A 209 3.51 20.72 86.43
N ALA A 210 3.03 19.87 85.52
CA ALA A 210 1.62 19.50 85.46
C ALA A 210 1.34 18.46 86.57
N ALA A 211 1.08 18.93 87.78
CA ALA A 211 0.68 18.09 88.90
C ALA A 211 -0.62 17.34 88.55
N ASP A 212 -0.61 16.03 88.77
CA ASP A 212 -1.75 15.13 88.63
C ASP A 212 -2.95 15.67 89.43
N GLN A 213 -4.00 16.09 88.72
CA GLN A 213 -5.29 16.34 89.35
C GLN A 213 -5.88 14.97 89.71
N PRO A 214 -6.29 14.73 90.98
CA PRO A 214 -6.89 13.47 91.36
C PRO A 214 -8.22 13.29 90.63
N ILE A 215 -8.36 12.13 89.99
CA ILE A 215 -9.59 11.65 89.38
C ILE A 215 -10.60 11.47 90.51
N THR A 216 -11.57 12.38 90.62
CA THR A 216 -12.73 12.21 91.50
C THR A 216 -13.64 11.13 90.93
N ALA A 217 -14.00 10.18 91.79
CA ALA A 217 -14.90 9.05 91.54
C ALA A 217 -16.35 9.49 91.28
#